data_AF-A0ABC8QRD2-F1
#
_entry.id   AF-A0ABC8QRD2-F1
#
_cell.length_a   1.000
_cell.length_b   1.000
_cell.length_c   1.000
_cell.angle_alpha   90.00
_cell.angle_beta   90.00
_cell.angle_gamma   90.00
#
_symmetry.space_group_name_H-M   'P 1'
#
loop_
_entity.id
_entity.type
_entity.pdbx_description
1 polymer ?
#
loop_
_entity_poly.entity_id
_entity_poly.type
_entity_poly.pdbx_seq_one_letter_code
_entity_poly.pdbx_strand_id
1 'polypeptide(L)'
;MEIIEDGVSGFHIDPYHPDKAAELMADFFQRCQEDPSYWEKISQAGLQRIQERYTWQIYSERLMTLAGVYGFWKYVSKLERRETRRYLEMFYILKFRDLVRSLILLFSATHKNIEVKKA
;
A
#
# COMPACT_ATOMS: atom_id res chain seq x y z
N MET A 1 7.32 -8.70 -6.43
CA MET A 1 6.56 -9.46 -5.38
C MET A 1 7.17 -9.22 -4.00
N GLU A 2 6.41 -8.59 -3.01
CA GLU A 2 6.87 -7.85 -1.81
C GLU A 2 6.44 -8.58 -0.52
N ILE A 3 5.31 -9.36 -0.49
CA ILE A 3 4.88 -9.98 0.79
C ILE A 3 5.04 -11.50 0.69
N ILE A 4 4.68 -12.10 -0.44
CA ILE A 4 4.80 -13.57 -0.58
C ILE A 4 5.98 -13.87 -1.53
N GLU A 5 6.71 -14.89 -1.10
CA GLU A 5 7.70 -15.48 -2.03
C GLU A 5 7.14 -16.76 -2.69
N ASP A 6 7.05 -16.58 -4.07
CA ASP A 6 6.33 -17.64 -4.79
C ASP A 6 7.02 -19.00 -4.57
N GLY A 7 6.12 -19.99 -4.08
CA GLY A 7 6.62 -21.38 -3.92
C GLY A 7 7.31 -21.60 -2.58
N VAL A 8 7.57 -20.55 -1.84
CA VAL A 8 8.28 -20.72 -0.55
C VAL A 8 7.30 -20.37 0.57
N SER A 9 6.82 -19.13 0.63
CA SER A 9 5.94 -18.71 1.74
C SER A 9 4.52 -18.49 1.24
N GLY A 10 4.29 -18.92 -0.02
CA GLY A 10 2.96 -18.80 -0.66
C GLY A 10 3.09 -18.77 -2.18
N PHE A 11 1.88 -18.49 -2.84
CA PHE A 11 1.90 -18.53 -4.32
C PHE A 11 1.25 -17.27 -4.87
N HIS A 12 1.75 -16.92 -5.96
CA HIS A 12 1.14 -15.76 -6.64
C HIS A 12 0.06 -16.24 -7.60
N ILE A 13 -1.03 -15.43 -7.55
CA ILE A 13 -2.13 -15.79 -8.46
C ILE A 13 -2.42 -14.57 -9.35
N ASP A 14 -2.41 -14.92 -10.65
CA ASP A 14 -2.73 -13.83 -11.61
C ASP A 14 -4.26 -13.76 -11.85
N PRO A 15 -4.85 -12.58 -11.52
CA PRO A 15 -6.32 -12.48 -11.63
C PRO A 15 -6.77 -12.43 -13.09
N TYR A 16 -5.90 -12.16 -14.00
CA TYR A 16 -6.33 -12.06 -15.42
C TYR A 16 -6.38 -13.45 -16.06
N HIS A 17 -5.94 -14.37 -15.34
CA HIS A 17 -6.02 -15.73 -15.88
C HIS A 17 -6.58 -16.67 -14.80
N PRO A 18 -7.86 -16.79 -14.73
CA PRO A 18 -8.52 -17.54 -13.65
C PRO A 18 -8.38 -19.06 -13.85
N ASP A 19 -8.30 -19.43 -15.13
CA ASP A 19 -8.12 -20.88 -15.34
C ASP A 19 -6.77 -21.37 -14.79
N LYS A 20 -5.76 -20.56 -14.97
CA LYS A 20 -4.42 -20.93 -14.44
C LYS A 20 -4.40 -20.86 -12.91
N ALA A 21 -5.11 -19.95 -12.40
CA ALA A 21 -5.19 -19.88 -10.93
C ALA A 21 -5.88 -21.13 -10.35
N ALA A 22 -7.01 -21.49 -10.98
CA ALA A 22 -7.71 -22.69 -10.50
C ALA A 22 -6.81 -23.94 -10.59
N GLU A 23 -6.10 -24.00 -11.68
CA GLU A 23 -5.19 -25.15 -11.82
C GLU A 23 -4.10 -25.15 -10.74
N LEU A 24 -3.63 -24.05 -10.48
CA LEU A 24 -2.60 -23.95 -9.42
C LEU A 24 -3.19 -24.35 -8.05
N MET A 25 -4.37 -23.92 -7.76
CA MET A 25 -4.96 -24.29 -6.46
C MET A 25 -5.20 -25.81 -6.40
N ALA A 26 -5.74 -26.32 -7.51
CA ALA A 26 -5.96 -27.79 -7.53
C ALA A 26 -4.65 -28.56 -7.35
N ASP A 27 -3.64 -28.08 -8.03
CA ASP A 27 -2.32 -28.76 -7.90
C ASP A 27 -1.81 -28.68 -6.45
N PHE A 28 -2.04 -27.62 -5.88
CA PHE A 28 -1.56 -27.49 -4.49
C PHE A 28 -2.26 -28.51 -3.58
N PHE A 29 -3.55 -28.62 -3.67
CA PHE A 29 -4.25 -29.56 -2.78
C PHE A 29 -3.90 -31.01 -3.13
N GLN A 30 -3.77 -31.18 -4.43
CA GLN A 30 -3.31 -32.53 -4.80
C GLN A 30 -1.96 -32.87 -4.14
N ARG A 31 -1.04 -31.99 -4.11
CA ARG A 31 0.27 -32.23 -3.49
C ARG A 31 0.13 -32.37 -1.97
N CYS A 32 -0.80 -31.65 -1.46
CA CYS A 32 -0.99 -31.79 0.01
C CYS A 32 -1.56 -33.17 0.35
N GLN A 33 -2.38 -33.63 -0.56
CA GLN A 33 -2.92 -35.00 -0.34
C GLN A 33 -1.81 -36.06 -0.46
N GLU A 34 -0.92 -35.87 -1.44
CA GLU A 34 0.14 -36.88 -1.65
C GLU A 34 1.22 -36.76 -0.57
N ASP A 35 1.36 -35.60 -0.07
CA ASP A 35 2.38 -35.34 0.97
C ASP A 35 1.81 -34.35 1.99
N PRO A 36 1.36 -34.91 3.12
CA PRO A 36 0.70 -34.06 4.14
C PRO A 36 1.68 -33.05 4.75
N SER A 37 2.99 -33.25 4.68
CA SER A 37 3.98 -32.32 5.24
C SER A 37 4.10 -31.05 4.38
N TYR A 38 3.67 -31.20 3.15
CA TYR A 38 3.79 -30.05 2.23
C TYR A 38 2.99 -28.83 2.75
N TRP A 39 1.83 -29.05 3.26
CA TRP A 39 1.08 -27.90 3.82
C TRP A 39 1.84 -27.26 4.98
N GLU A 40 2.35 -28.11 5.84
CA GLU A 40 3.06 -27.56 7.00
C GLU A 40 4.31 -26.77 6.57
N LYS A 41 4.94 -27.25 5.59
CA LYS A 41 6.12 -26.55 5.08
C LYS A 41 5.77 -25.14 4.59
N ILE A 42 4.78 -25.07 3.79
CA ILE A 42 4.42 -23.74 3.24
C ILE A 42 3.88 -22.85 4.37
N SER A 43 3.16 -23.44 5.29
CA SER A 43 2.59 -22.64 6.40
C SER A 43 3.71 -22.10 7.29
N GLN A 44 4.66 -22.93 7.62
CA GLN A 44 5.79 -22.47 8.46
C GLN A 44 6.62 -21.40 7.75
N ALA A 45 6.85 -21.67 6.51
CA ALA A 45 7.60 -20.64 5.74
C ALA A 45 6.84 -19.31 5.72
N GLY A 46 5.52 -19.38 5.65
CA GLY A 46 4.73 -18.11 5.71
C GLY A 46 4.89 -17.42 7.06
N LEU A 47 4.83 -18.24 8.09
CA LEU A 47 4.99 -17.64 9.44
C LEU A 47 6.38 -17.02 9.59
N GLN A 48 7.36 -17.72 9.16
CA GLN A 48 8.73 -17.18 9.23
C GLN A 48 8.85 -15.87 8.45
N ARG A 49 8.25 -15.80 7.39
CA ARG A 49 8.36 -14.57 6.59
C ARG A 49 7.71 -13.38 7.32
N ILE A 50 6.58 -13.58 7.90
CA ILE A 50 5.89 -12.48 8.60
C ILE A 50 6.72 -12.05 9.81
N GLN A 51 7.23 -13.00 10.50
CA GLN A 51 8.01 -12.65 11.70
C GLN A 51 9.30 -11.89 11.33
N GLU A 52 9.78 -12.14 10.18
CA GLU A 52 11.06 -11.50 9.81
C GLU A 52 10.83 -10.10 9.24
N ARG A 53 9.70 -9.88 8.67
CA ARG A 53 9.70 -8.61 7.90
C ARG A 53 8.50 -7.76 8.30
N TYR A 54 7.46 -8.44 8.79
CA TYR A 54 6.22 -7.61 8.85
C TYR A 54 5.68 -7.63 10.28
N THR A 55 6.51 -7.19 11.23
CA THR A 55 6.04 -7.05 12.62
C THR A 55 6.12 -5.57 13.04
N TRP A 56 5.18 -5.30 13.94
CA TRP A 56 5.09 -3.88 14.36
C TRP A 56 6.35 -3.47 15.14
N GLN A 57 6.90 -4.41 15.78
CA GLN A 57 8.16 -4.08 16.50
C GLN A 57 9.25 -3.59 15.53
N ILE A 58 9.51 -4.35 14.44
CA ILE A 58 10.51 -3.91 13.44
C ILE A 58 10.10 -2.55 12.86
N TYR A 59 8.85 -2.43 12.73
CA TYR A 59 8.39 -1.14 12.15
C TYR A 59 8.72 0.01 13.10
N SER A 60 8.32 -0.09 14.31
CA SER A 60 8.54 1.02 15.25
C SER A 60 10.04 1.33 15.41
N GLU A 61 10.79 0.33 15.39
CA GLU A 61 12.25 0.56 15.48
C GLU A 61 12.76 1.35 14.27
N ARG A 62 12.33 0.99 13.13
CA ARG A 62 12.79 1.72 11.92
C ARG A 62 12.24 3.16 11.92
N LEU A 63 11.05 3.29 12.35
CA LEU A 63 10.46 4.64 12.37
C LEU A 63 11.24 5.55 13.31
N MET A 64 11.53 5.07 14.47
CA MET A 64 12.28 5.90 15.42
C MET A 64 13.66 6.28 14.88
N THR A 65 14.29 5.39 14.22
CA THR A 65 15.61 5.71 13.64
C THR A 65 15.48 6.76 12.52
N LEU A 66 14.50 6.52 11.67
CA LEU A 66 14.35 7.47 10.55
C LEU A 66 13.92 8.85 11.08
N ALA A 67 13.10 8.83 12.12
CA ALA A 67 12.69 10.13 12.69
C ALA A 67 13.91 10.88 13.25
N GLY A 68 14.76 10.17 13.82
CA GLY A 68 15.99 10.82 14.34
C GLY A 68 16.89 11.34 13.21
N VAL A 69 17.18 10.52 12.25
CA VAL A 69 18.08 10.89 11.14
C VAL A 69 17.49 12.06 10.34
N TYR A 70 16.14 11.88 10.03
CA TYR A 70 15.57 12.94 9.17
C TYR A 70 15.38 14.23 9.98
N GLY A 71 15.15 14.02 11.26
CA GLY A 71 15.13 15.25 12.11
C GLY A 71 16.45 16.01 12.05
N PHE A 72 17.45 15.32 12.19
CA PHE A 72 18.78 15.97 12.11
C PHE A 72 19.02 16.58 10.73
N TRP A 73 18.72 15.86 9.72
CA TRP A 73 18.96 16.37 8.35
C TRP A 73 18.08 17.59 8.05
N LYS A 74 16.92 17.55 8.56
CA LYS A 74 16.07 18.75 8.36
C LYS A 74 16.75 19.99 8.93
N TYR A 75 17.41 19.89 10.00
CA TYR A 75 18.07 21.07 10.60
C TYR A 75 19.30 21.48 9.79
N VAL A 76 20.00 20.56 9.27
CA VAL A 76 21.27 20.86 8.57
C VAL A 76 20.97 21.34 7.14
N SER A 77 19.81 21.02 6.55
CA SER A 77 19.58 21.33 5.13
C SER A 77 18.54 22.45 5.00
N LYS A 78 18.33 23.27 5.93
CA LYS A 78 17.22 24.24 6.00
C LYS A 78 17.38 25.31 4.91
N LEU A 79 18.60 25.71 4.56
CA LEU A 79 18.73 26.82 3.59
C LEU A 79 18.54 26.32 2.15
N GLU A 80 18.75 25.09 1.80
CA GLU A 80 18.55 24.52 0.45
C GLU A 80 17.09 24.12 0.22
N ARG A 81 16.25 23.97 1.30
CA ARG A 81 14.87 23.48 1.13
C ARG A 81 13.87 24.65 1.12
N ARG A 82 14.37 25.89 1.25
CA ARG A 82 13.46 27.06 1.30
C ARG A 82 12.85 27.33 -0.09
N GLU A 83 13.68 27.19 -1.11
CA GLU A 83 13.13 27.44 -2.46
C GLU A 83 12.07 26.39 -2.82
N THR A 84 12.37 25.13 -2.50
CA THR A 84 11.38 24.07 -2.77
C THR A 84 10.11 24.28 -1.94
N ARG A 85 10.29 24.69 -0.74
CA ARG A 85 9.11 24.98 0.09
C ARG A 85 8.23 26.07 -0.54
N ARG A 86 8.86 27.18 -1.03
CA ARG A 86 8.05 28.26 -1.66
C ARG A 86 7.38 27.75 -2.94
N TYR A 87 8.08 26.94 -3.65
CA TYR A 87 7.44 26.36 -4.85
C TYR A 87 6.22 25.51 -4.48
N LEU A 88 6.37 24.71 -3.46
CA LEU A 88 5.22 23.84 -3.09
C LEU A 88 4.07 24.70 -2.57
N GLU A 89 4.43 25.79 -1.92
CA GLU A 89 3.35 26.69 -1.47
C GLU A 89 2.61 27.30 -2.66
N MET A 90 3.39 27.81 -3.55
CA MET A 90 2.76 28.36 -4.76
C MET A 90 1.91 27.30 -5.46
N PHE A 91 2.44 26.10 -5.53
CA PHE A 91 1.67 25.02 -6.19
C PHE A 91 0.35 24.77 -5.45
N TYR A 92 0.45 24.71 -4.15
CA TYR A 92 -0.78 24.45 -3.39
C TYR A 92 -1.81 25.56 -3.61
N ILE A 93 -1.38 26.82 -3.59
CA ILE A 93 -2.32 27.96 -3.65
C ILE A 93 -2.85 28.13 -5.08
N LEU A 94 -2.01 27.94 -5.99
CA LEU A 94 -2.46 28.35 -7.34
C LEU A 94 -3.11 27.16 -8.05
N LYS A 95 -2.82 25.98 -7.71
CA LYS A 95 -3.35 24.88 -8.56
C LYS A 95 -4.23 23.96 -7.71
N PHE A 96 -3.64 23.49 -6.60
CA PHE A 96 -4.38 22.45 -5.87
C PHE A 96 -5.64 23.02 -5.20
N ARG A 97 -5.57 24.13 -4.70
CA ARG A 97 -6.73 24.71 -3.99
C ARG A 97 -7.91 24.91 -4.95
N ASP A 98 -7.63 25.43 -6.07
CA ASP A 98 -8.74 25.68 -7.01
C ASP A 98 -9.38 24.37 -7.48
N LEU A 99 -8.60 23.38 -7.65
CA LEU A 99 -9.16 22.07 -8.06
C LEU A 99 -10.09 21.51 -6.99
N VAL A 100 -9.73 21.67 -5.76
CA VAL A 100 -10.59 21.14 -4.67
C VAL A 100 -11.89 21.96 -4.60
N ARG A 101 -11.73 23.27 -4.81
CA ARG A 101 -12.93 24.11 -4.80
C ARG A 101 -13.90 23.73 -5.93
N SER A 102 -13.34 23.46 -7.02
CA SER A 102 -14.21 23.07 -8.15
C SER A 102 -14.92 21.73 -7.86
N LEU A 103 -14.23 20.82 -7.24
CA LEU A 103 -14.88 19.53 -6.92
C LEU A 103 -15.99 19.74 -5.89
N ILE A 104 -15.73 20.57 -4.89
CA ILE A 104 -16.73 20.80 -3.83
C ILE A 104 -17.95 21.55 -4.40
N LEU A 105 -17.72 22.47 -5.27
CA LEU A 105 -18.84 23.17 -5.92
C LEU A 105 -19.63 22.25 -6.85
N LEU A 106 -19.02 21.36 -7.53
CA LEU A 106 -19.72 20.34 -8.36
C LEU A 106 -20.54 19.39 -7.48
N PHE A 107 -20.03 19.00 -6.41
CA PHE A 107 -20.79 18.07 -5.53
C PHE A 107 -21.94 18.82 -4.87
N SER A 108 -21.81 20.08 -4.47
CA SER A 108 -22.92 20.89 -3.93
C SER A 108 -23.96 21.23 -5.01
N ALA A 109 -23.67 21.49 -6.16
CA ALA A 109 -24.60 21.75 -7.28
C ALA A 109 -25.32 20.46 -7.70
N THR A 110 -24.81 19.29 -7.66
CA THR A 110 -25.46 18.00 -7.95
C THR A 110 -26.44 17.64 -6.83
N HIS A 111 -26.22 17.96 -5.59
CA HIS A 111 -27.17 17.72 -4.48
C HIS A 111 -28.34 18.72 -4.57
N LYS A 112 -28.17 19.96 -4.94
CA LYS A 112 -29.26 20.93 -5.15
C LYS A 112 -30.10 20.58 -6.39
N ASN A 113 -29.55 20.02 -7.44
CA ASN A 113 -30.29 19.60 -8.65
C ASN A 113 -31.09 18.32 -8.41
N ILE A 114 -30.75 17.47 -7.48
CA ILE A 114 -31.53 16.26 -7.10
C ILE A 114 -32.70 16.70 -6.20
N GLU A 115 -32.66 17.73 -5.36
CA GLU A 115 -33.78 18.24 -4.53
C GLU A 115 -34.77 19.04 -5.37
N VAL A 116 -34.37 19.69 -6.45
CA VAL A 116 -35.27 20.44 -7.35
C VAL A 116 -35.96 19.47 -8.32
N LYS A 117 -35.46 18.28 -8.65
CA LYS A 117 -36.12 17.32 -9.57
C LYS A 117 -37.07 16.39 -8.79
N LYS A 118 -37.08 16.41 -7.42
CA LYS A 118 -38.04 15.65 -6.59
C LYS A 118 -39.19 16.55 -6.14
N ALA A 119 -39.36 17.85 -6.61
CA ALA A 119 -40.57 18.68 -6.41
C ALA A 119 -41.37 18.79 -7.72
#